data_AF-A0A0L0C6S8-F1
#
_entry.id   AF-A0A0L0C6S8-F1
#
_cell.length_a   1.000
_cell.length_b   1.000
_cell.length_c   1.000
_cell.angle_alpha   90.00
_cell.angle_beta   90.00
_cell.angle_gamma   90.00
#
_symmetry.space_group_name_H-M   'P 1'
#
loop_
_entity.id
_entity.type
_entity.pdbx_description
1 polymer ?
#
loop_
_entity_poly.entity_id
_entity_poly.type
_entity_poly.pdbx_seq_one_letter_code
_entity_poly.pdbx_strand_id
1 'polypeptide(L)'
;MRYMWTKLQPHLRKAVETNRSSLFFKDRSCYLVKNNTSYLNMSTNTVLSTPAAVAASDEKPILYSYWRSSCSWRVRIALNLKEIPYDIKPISLIKSGGEQHCNEYREVNPMEQVPALQIDGHTLIESLAIMHYLEETRPQRPLLPQDVHKRAKVREICEIICSGIQPLQNLIVLIHVGEEKKKEWAQHWITRGFRAVEKVLSTSAGKYCVGDEISMADCCLVPQVFNARRFHVDLRPYPIILRIDRELESNPAFRAAHPSNQPDCPPELPNK
;
A
#
# COMPACT_ATOMS: atom_id res chain seq x y z
N MET A 1 30.06 -2.10 15.46
CA MET A 1 30.77 -1.14 14.58
C MET A 1 32.30 -1.22 14.63
N ARG A 2 32.96 -1.78 15.67
CA ARG A 2 34.44 -1.93 15.69
C ARG A 2 35.00 -3.04 14.79
N TYR A 3 34.18 -3.99 14.34
CA TYR A 3 34.64 -5.18 13.62
C TYR A 3 34.71 -5.03 12.08
N MET A 4 34.19 -3.93 11.52
CA MET A 4 34.27 -3.64 10.08
C MET A 4 35.41 -2.68 9.71
N TRP A 5 36.03 -2.01 10.69
CA TRP A 5 37.03 -0.96 10.45
C TRP A 5 38.36 -1.50 9.91
N THR A 6 38.70 -2.74 10.23
CA THR A 6 39.98 -3.36 9.86
C THR A 6 40.04 -3.90 8.43
N LYS A 7 38.92 -3.96 7.70
CA LYS A 7 38.84 -4.52 6.33
C LYS A 7 38.70 -3.49 5.19
N LEU A 8 38.71 -2.19 5.50
CA LEU A 8 38.64 -1.15 4.46
C LEU A 8 40.00 -0.90 3.80
N GLN A 9 40.00 -0.89 2.46
CA GLN A 9 41.18 -0.63 1.63
C GLN A 9 41.75 0.79 1.89
N PRO A 10 43.08 0.99 1.77
CA PRO A 10 43.76 2.21 2.25
C PRO A 10 43.23 3.53 1.66
N HIS A 11 42.76 3.52 0.41
CA HIS A 11 42.25 4.72 -0.27
C HIS A 11 40.87 5.17 0.25
N LEU A 12 40.07 4.28 0.85
CA LEU A 12 38.76 4.60 1.44
C LEU A 12 38.88 5.20 2.84
N ARG A 13 40.01 5.01 3.54
CA ARG A 13 40.26 5.63 4.86
C ARG A 13 40.48 7.15 4.74
N LYS A 14 41.16 7.56 3.66
CA LYS A 14 41.48 8.96 3.39
C LYS A 14 40.22 9.82 3.15
N ALA A 15 39.15 9.26 2.61
CA ALA A 15 37.89 9.99 2.38
C ALA A 15 37.07 10.23 3.67
N VAL A 16 37.28 9.43 4.71
CA VAL A 16 36.56 9.56 6.00
C VAL A 16 37.29 10.52 6.95
N GLU A 17 38.61 10.66 6.82
CA GLU A 17 39.42 11.57 7.64
C GLU A 17 39.33 13.04 7.19
N THR A 18 39.09 13.32 5.90
CA THR A 18 39.03 14.70 5.38
C THR A 18 37.70 15.42 5.65
N ASN A 19 36.68 14.74 6.18
CA ASN A 19 35.35 15.32 6.38
C ASN A 19 34.95 15.51 7.85
N ARG A 20 35.95 15.60 8.75
CA ARG A 20 35.74 15.69 10.21
C ARG A 20 36.15 17.02 10.84
N SER A 21 36.16 18.09 10.05
CA SER A 21 36.56 19.42 10.53
C SER A 21 35.63 20.52 10.00
N SER A 22 34.42 20.59 10.56
CA SER A 22 33.70 21.84 10.80
C SER A 22 32.50 21.58 11.73
N LEU A 23 32.17 22.57 12.56
CA LEU A 23 31.12 22.62 13.60
C LEU A 23 31.55 22.20 15.01
N PHE A 24 32.45 23.01 15.58
CA PHE A 24 32.47 23.28 17.01
C PHE A 24 31.36 24.28 17.35
N PHE A 25 30.39 23.91 18.18
CA PHE A 25 29.64 24.86 19.01
C PHE A 25 30.09 24.65 20.47
N LYS A 26 30.88 25.60 20.97
CA LYS A 26 31.10 25.83 22.40
C LYS A 26 30.00 26.76 22.87
N ASP A 27 29.12 26.30 23.76
CA ASP A 27 28.95 26.98 25.04
C ASP A 27 28.21 26.10 26.06
N ARG A 28 28.78 25.94 27.25
CA ARG A 28 28.16 25.28 28.40
C ARG A 28 27.89 26.37 29.42
N SER A 29 26.63 26.70 29.62
CA SER A 29 26.17 27.41 30.82
C SER A 29 25.01 26.64 31.43
N CYS A 30 25.29 25.98 32.55
CA CYS A 30 24.31 25.37 33.42
C CYS A 30 23.43 26.46 34.04
N TYR A 31 22.11 26.37 33.86
CA TYR A 31 21.15 27.06 34.73
C TYR A 31 20.22 26.03 35.36
N LEU A 32 20.39 25.85 36.67
CA LEU A 32 19.44 25.23 37.58
C LEU A 32 18.19 26.11 37.64
N VAL A 33 17.06 25.63 37.09
CA VAL A 33 15.76 26.25 37.37
C VAL A 33 15.19 25.60 38.61
N LYS A 34 15.12 26.39 39.68
CA LYS A 34 14.47 26.06 40.95
C LYS A 34 12.97 25.89 40.72
N ASN A 35 12.42 24.79 41.23
CA ASN A 35 10.99 24.64 41.45
C ASN A 35 10.48 25.78 42.32
N ASN A 36 9.46 26.50 41.84
CA ASN A 36 8.63 27.31 42.70
C ASN A 36 7.17 27.15 42.28
N THR A 37 6.42 26.58 43.21
CA THR A 37 4.98 26.35 43.16
C THR A 37 4.26 27.70 43.22
N SER A 38 3.45 28.03 42.22
CA SER A 38 2.35 28.97 42.39
C SER A 38 1.16 28.50 41.56
N TYR A 39 0.07 28.19 42.27
CA TYR A 39 -1.21 27.85 41.70
C TYR A 39 -1.80 29.10 41.03
N LEU A 40 -2.00 29.04 39.72
CA LEU A 40 -2.87 29.95 38.98
C LEU A 40 -3.86 29.10 38.20
N ASN A 41 -5.08 29.03 38.72
CA ASN A 41 -6.25 28.53 38.02
C ASN A 41 -6.51 29.41 36.80
N MET A 42 -6.23 28.88 35.61
CA MET A 42 -6.89 29.33 34.39
C MET A 42 -7.53 28.11 33.72
N SER A 43 -8.83 28.01 33.92
CA SER A 43 -9.73 27.17 33.16
C SER A 43 -9.72 27.60 31.69
N THR A 44 -8.87 26.99 30.89
CA THR A 44 -9.02 26.99 29.43
C THR A 44 -9.65 25.66 29.04
N ASN A 45 -10.96 25.67 28.83
CA ASN A 45 -11.65 24.65 28.04
C ASN A 45 -11.12 24.75 26.60
N THR A 46 -9.99 24.10 26.33
CA THR A 46 -9.55 23.84 24.97
C THR A 46 -10.37 22.66 24.48
N VAL A 47 -11.52 22.96 23.89
CA VAL A 47 -12.23 22.00 23.04
C VAL A 47 -11.25 21.63 21.94
N LEU A 48 -10.77 20.39 21.96
CA LEU A 48 -10.08 19.78 20.82
C LEU A 48 -11.06 19.85 19.66
N SER A 49 -10.88 20.83 18.78
CA SER A 49 -11.63 20.92 17.53
C SER A 49 -11.35 19.66 16.74
N THR A 50 -12.38 18.83 16.55
CA THR A 50 -12.39 17.77 15.54
C THR A 50 -11.85 18.36 14.24
N PRO A 51 -10.91 17.72 13.53
CA PRO A 51 -10.55 18.17 12.19
C PRO A 51 -11.83 18.30 11.37
N ALA A 52 -12.00 19.44 10.71
CA ALA A 52 -13.16 19.68 9.86
C ALA A 52 -13.31 18.49 8.89
N ALA A 53 -14.46 17.82 8.94
CA ALA A 53 -14.81 16.82 7.93
C ALA A 53 -14.63 17.49 6.57
N VAL A 54 -13.80 16.91 5.70
CA VAL A 54 -13.67 17.38 4.31
C VAL A 54 -15.07 17.33 3.74
N ALA A 55 -15.60 18.48 3.32
CA ALA A 55 -16.92 18.56 2.73
C ALA A 55 -16.92 17.65 1.50
N ALA A 56 -17.75 16.61 1.51
CA ALA A 56 -17.87 15.71 0.37
C ALA A 56 -18.30 16.55 -0.85
N SER A 57 -17.56 16.41 -1.95
CA SER A 57 -18.00 16.97 -3.23
C SER A 57 -19.17 16.14 -3.75
N ASP A 58 -20.16 16.79 -4.37
CA ASP A 58 -21.26 16.09 -5.07
C ASP A 58 -20.78 15.39 -6.36
N GLU A 59 -19.52 15.58 -6.76
CA GLU A 59 -18.94 14.91 -7.93
C GLU A 59 -18.63 13.44 -7.64
N LYS A 60 -19.09 12.58 -8.55
CA LYS A 60 -18.85 11.14 -8.47
C LYS A 60 -17.34 10.85 -8.61
N PRO A 61 -16.72 10.08 -7.70
CA PRO A 61 -15.30 9.73 -7.77
C PRO A 61 -14.90 9.09 -9.10
N ILE A 62 -13.72 9.43 -9.62
CA ILE A 62 -13.15 8.84 -10.84
C ILE A 62 -11.88 8.07 -10.49
N LEU A 63 -11.90 6.75 -10.72
CA LEU A 63 -10.75 5.88 -10.56
C LEU A 63 -10.02 5.68 -11.89
N TYR A 64 -8.80 6.20 -11.98
CA TYR A 64 -7.87 5.86 -13.04
C TYR A 64 -7.30 4.47 -12.76
N SER A 65 -7.62 3.51 -13.62
CA SER A 65 -7.39 2.08 -13.35
C SER A 65 -6.95 1.34 -14.60
N TYR A 66 -6.26 0.22 -14.39
CA TYR A 66 -6.04 -0.81 -15.39
C TYR A 66 -6.64 -2.12 -14.89
N TRP A 67 -7.40 -2.84 -15.74
CA TRP A 67 -8.15 -4.03 -15.34
C TRP A 67 -7.29 -5.05 -14.58
N ARG A 68 -6.07 -5.30 -15.09
CA ARG A 68 -5.11 -6.28 -14.56
C ARG A 68 -4.09 -5.68 -13.58
N SER A 69 -4.22 -4.43 -13.17
CA SER A 69 -3.36 -3.85 -12.12
C SER A 69 -3.82 -4.32 -10.74
N SER A 70 -2.94 -4.99 -10.01
CA SER A 70 -3.22 -5.40 -8.62
C SER A 70 -3.41 -4.20 -7.70
N CYS A 71 -2.71 -3.08 -7.93
CA CYS A 71 -2.86 -1.88 -7.12
C CYS A 71 -4.22 -1.20 -7.36
N SER A 72 -4.67 -1.14 -8.62
CA SER A 72 -6.01 -0.62 -8.93
C SER A 72 -7.10 -1.51 -8.36
N TRP A 73 -6.89 -2.84 -8.41
CA TRP A 73 -7.85 -3.80 -7.85
C TRP A 73 -8.08 -3.61 -6.34
N ARG A 74 -7.04 -3.29 -5.55
CA ARG A 74 -7.18 -2.94 -4.12
C ARG A 74 -8.21 -1.84 -3.91
N VAL A 75 -8.07 -0.76 -4.67
CA VAL A 75 -8.95 0.42 -4.55
C VAL A 75 -10.36 0.10 -5.04
N ARG A 76 -10.53 -0.69 -6.10
CA ARG A 76 -11.85 -1.18 -6.54
C ARG A 76 -12.55 -1.98 -5.44
N ILE A 77 -11.83 -2.90 -4.77
CA ILE A 77 -12.37 -3.67 -3.65
C ILE A 77 -12.80 -2.72 -2.52
N ALA A 78 -11.94 -1.78 -2.12
CA ALA A 78 -12.24 -0.84 -1.04
C ALA A 78 -13.46 0.04 -1.33
N LEU A 79 -13.55 0.61 -2.55
CA LEU A 79 -14.72 1.39 -2.98
C LEU A 79 -16.00 0.54 -2.95
N ASN A 80 -15.95 -0.70 -3.43
CA ASN A 80 -17.09 -1.62 -3.41
C ASN A 80 -17.52 -2.00 -1.98
N LEU A 81 -16.57 -2.34 -1.10
CA LEU A 81 -16.87 -2.72 0.29
C LEU A 81 -17.51 -1.56 1.06
N LYS A 82 -17.06 -0.33 0.80
CA LYS A 82 -17.58 0.89 1.40
C LYS A 82 -18.82 1.43 0.68
N GLU A 83 -19.28 0.76 -0.38
CA GLU A 83 -20.42 1.16 -1.22
C GLU A 83 -20.33 2.59 -1.74
N ILE A 84 -19.13 3.00 -2.16
CA ILE A 84 -18.91 4.32 -2.76
C ILE A 84 -19.08 4.18 -4.27
N PRO A 85 -20.11 4.79 -4.89
CA PRO A 85 -20.25 4.78 -6.34
C PRO A 85 -19.09 5.53 -6.99
N TYR A 86 -18.52 4.98 -8.06
CA TYR A 86 -17.41 5.60 -8.78
C TYR A 86 -17.47 5.27 -10.26
N ASP A 87 -16.78 6.05 -11.09
CA ASP A 87 -16.54 5.76 -12.49
C ASP A 87 -15.09 5.28 -12.69
N ILE A 88 -14.88 4.41 -13.68
CA ILE A 88 -13.54 3.96 -14.07
C ILE A 88 -13.13 4.73 -15.33
N LYS A 89 -11.95 5.35 -15.27
CA LYS A 89 -11.22 5.84 -16.43
C LYS A 89 -10.05 4.90 -16.73
N PRO A 90 -10.16 4.04 -17.76
CA PRO A 90 -9.09 3.11 -18.08
C PRO A 90 -7.80 3.81 -18.49
N ILE A 91 -6.66 3.30 -18.02
CA ILE A 91 -5.32 3.67 -18.47
C ILE A 91 -4.58 2.39 -18.83
N SER A 92 -4.38 2.15 -20.12
CA SER A 92 -3.77 0.93 -20.62
C SER A 92 -2.26 0.92 -20.34
N LEU A 93 -1.81 -0.09 -19.59
CA LEU A 93 -0.39 -0.24 -19.27
C LEU A 93 0.46 -0.88 -20.39
N ILE A 94 -0.15 -1.23 -21.51
CA ILE A 94 0.50 -1.98 -22.60
C ILE A 94 0.27 -1.36 -23.99
N LYS A 95 -0.85 -0.69 -24.20
CA LYS A 95 -1.19 -0.10 -25.50
C LYS A 95 -0.26 1.07 -25.78
N SER A 96 0.27 1.15 -27.00
CA SER A 96 1.17 2.23 -27.44
C SER A 96 2.40 2.44 -26.52
N GLY A 97 2.91 1.37 -25.90
CA GLY A 97 4.03 1.46 -24.95
C GLY A 97 3.62 1.85 -23.52
N GLY A 98 2.33 2.12 -23.28
CA GLY A 98 1.75 2.47 -21.99
C GLY A 98 1.18 3.88 -21.97
N GLU A 99 -0.15 4.00 -21.84
CA GLU A 99 -0.86 5.28 -21.71
C GLU A 99 -0.47 6.03 -20.42
N GLN A 100 0.06 5.32 -19.42
CA GLN A 100 0.59 5.94 -18.20
C GLN A 100 1.79 6.88 -18.46
N HIS A 101 2.43 6.78 -19.62
CA HIS A 101 3.58 7.60 -20.00
C HIS A 101 3.18 8.84 -20.82
N CYS A 102 1.90 9.03 -21.14
CA CYS A 102 1.46 10.22 -21.86
C CYS A 102 1.48 11.46 -20.95
N ASN A 103 1.66 12.65 -21.55
CA ASN A 103 1.76 13.90 -20.80
C ASN A 103 0.48 14.16 -19.99
N GLU A 104 -0.69 13.85 -20.55
CA GLU A 104 -1.98 14.06 -19.93
C GLU A 104 -2.15 13.23 -18.64
N TYR A 105 -1.64 11.99 -18.61
CA TYR A 105 -1.71 11.16 -17.40
C TYR A 105 -0.61 11.51 -16.40
N ARG A 106 0.55 11.97 -16.87
CA ARG A 106 1.65 12.40 -15.99
C ARG A 106 1.25 13.58 -15.10
N GLU A 107 0.37 14.45 -15.58
CA GLU A 107 -0.25 15.52 -14.76
C GLU A 107 -1.20 14.96 -13.67
N VAL A 108 -1.82 13.79 -13.89
CA VAL A 108 -2.68 13.13 -12.89
C VAL A 108 -1.84 12.36 -11.88
N ASN A 109 -0.86 11.59 -12.35
CA ASN A 109 0.07 10.86 -11.50
C ASN A 109 1.52 10.98 -12.05
N PRO A 110 2.36 11.82 -11.43
CA PRO A 110 3.76 12.00 -11.83
C PRO A 110 4.61 10.74 -11.72
N MET A 111 4.18 9.73 -10.96
CA MET A 111 4.85 8.43 -10.89
C MET A 111 4.56 7.54 -12.10
N GLU A 112 3.69 7.96 -13.02
CA GLU A 112 3.32 7.23 -14.24
C GLU A 112 2.79 5.81 -13.91
N GLN A 113 1.94 5.73 -12.88
CA GLN A 113 1.40 4.48 -12.34
C GLN A 113 -0.10 4.59 -12.10
N VAL A 114 -0.79 3.44 -12.09
CA VAL A 114 -2.17 3.31 -11.61
C VAL A 114 -2.20 2.56 -10.28
N PRO A 115 -3.13 2.88 -9.36
CA PRO A 115 -4.27 3.79 -9.53
C PRO A 115 -3.98 5.25 -9.17
N ALA A 116 -4.85 6.12 -9.67
CA ALA A 116 -5.12 7.44 -9.09
C ALA A 116 -6.62 7.59 -8.88
N LEU A 117 -7.05 8.26 -7.81
CA LEU A 117 -8.46 8.48 -7.49
C LEU A 117 -8.71 10.00 -7.40
N GLN A 118 -9.62 10.49 -8.23
CA GLN A 118 -10.21 11.82 -8.07
C GLN A 118 -11.44 11.71 -7.17
N ILE A 119 -11.43 12.42 -6.04
CA ILE A 119 -12.49 12.42 -5.04
C ILE A 119 -12.40 13.71 -4.20
N ASP A 120 -13.54 14.28 -3.81
CA ASP A 120 -13.62 15.46 -2.93
C ASP A 120 -12.78 16.66 -3.41
N GLY A 121 -12.69 16.89 -4.72
CA GLY A 121 -11.90 17.99 -5.30
C GLY A 121 -10.39 17.77 -5.29
N HIS A 122 -9.90 16.57 -4.96
CA HIS A 122 -8.49 16.24 -4.93
C HIS A 122 -8.17 15.02 -5.81
N THR A 123 -6.91 14.90 -6.24
CA THR A 123 -6.38 13.68 -6.86
C THR A 123 -5.43 13.00 -5.89
N LEU A 124 -5.74 11.76 -5.54
CA LEU A 124 -4.94 10.91 -4.66
C LEU A 124 -4.25 9.83 -5.48
N ILE A 125 -2.95 9.63 -5.23
CA ILE A 125 -2.15 8.55 -5.79
C ILE A 125 -1.73 7.60 -4.67
N GLU A 126 -1.17 6.44 -5.02
CA GLU A 126 -0.82 5.35 -4.10
C GLU A 126 -2.03 4.63 -3.48
N SER A 127 -2.16 3.33 -3.80
CA SER A 127 -3.34 2.54 -3.41
C SER A 127 -3.60 2.47 -1.90
N LEU A 128 -2.56 2.43 -1.06
CA LEU A 128 -2.73 2.42 0.40
C LEU A 128 -3.14 3.79 0.94
N ALA A 129 -2.57 4.88 0.42
CA ALA A 129 -2.94 6.23 0.81
C ALA A 129 -4.41 6.52 0.45
N ILE A 130 -4.83 6.11 -0.75
CA ILE A 130 -6.23 6.18 -1.18
C ILE A 130 -7.15 5.42 -0.20
N MET A 131 -6.84 4.16 0.14
CA MET A 131 -7.67 3.39 1.06
C MET A 131 -7.71 3.99 2.47
N HIS A 132 -6.60 4.56 2.96
CA HIS A 132 -6.58 5.28 4.23
C HIS A 132 -7.46 6.54 4.20
N TYR A 133 -7.40 7.31 3.13
CA TYR A 133 -8.29 8.46 2.94
C TYR A 133 -9.77 8.06 2.98
N LEU A 134 -10.13 6.98 2.26
CA LEU A 134 -11.51 6.46 2.26
C LEU A 134 -11.93 6.02 3.67
N GLU A 135 -11.04 5.41 4.45
CA GLU A 135 -11.32 4.98 5.81
C GLU A 135 -11.53 6.17 6.77
N GLU A 136 -10.74 7.22 6.63
CA GLU A 136 -10.82 8.41 7.48
C GLU A 136 -12.04 9.28 7.15
N THR A 137 -12.43 9.34 5.87
CA THR A 137 -13.52 10.20 5.41
C THR A 137 -14.88 9.50 5.31
N ARG A 138 -14.91 8.18 5.15
CA ARG A 138 -16.12 7.35 5.13
C ARG A 138 -16.01 6.27 6.22
N PRO A 139 -16.16 6.64 7.51
CA PRO A 139 -15.91 5.71 8.63
C PRO A 139 -16.92 4.56 8.72
N GLN A 140 -18.06 4.65 8.01
CA GLN A 140 -19.00 3.53 7.90
C GLN A 140 -18.36 2.37 7.14
N ARG A 141 -18.62 1.13 7.58
CA ARG A 141 -18.03 -0.10 7.02
C ARG A 141 -16.50 -0.04 7.08
N PRO A 142 -15.94 -0.07 8.31
CA PRO A 142 -14.51 0.13 8.51
C PRO A 142 -13.71 -0.99 7.87
N LEU A 143 -12.60 -0.64 7.24
CA LEU A 143 -11.60 -1.58 6.73
C LEU A 143 -10.40 -1.70 7.69
N LEU A 144 -10.43 -0.97 8.81
CA LEU A 144 -9.50 -1.12 9.93
C LEU A 144 -10.26 -1.44 11.22
N PRO A 145 -9.80 -2.43 12.00
CA PRO A 145 -10.39 -2.72 13.29
C PRO A 145 -10.10 -1.57 14.29
N GLN A 146 -11.01 -1.40 15.26
CA GLN A 146 -10.84 -0.41 16.34
C GLN A 146 -9.67 -0.75 17.26
N ASP A 147 -9.45 -2.04 17.53
CA ASP A 147 -8.33 -2.50 18.33
C ASP A 147 -6.99 -2.13 17.68
N VAL A 148 -6.15 -1.42 18.44
CA VAL A 148 -4.90 -0.86 17.92
C VAL A 148 -3.88 -1.92 17.52
N HIS A 149 -3.88 -3.08 18.19
CA HIS A 149 -2.96 -4.18 17.88
C HIS A 149 -3.38 -4.90 16.61
N LYS A 150 -4.68 -5.20 16.45
CA LYS A 150 -5.24 -5.74 15.20
C LYS A 150 -5.04 -4.76 14.05
N ARG A 151 -5.18 -3.46 14.27
CA ARG A 151 -4.96 -2.43 13.25
C ARG A 151 -3.49 -2.38 12.82
N ALA A 152 -2.55 -2.51 13.75
CA ALA A 152 -1.14 -2.65 13.42
C ALA A 152 -0.87 -3.91 12.60
N LYS A 153 -1.54 -5.03 12.92
CA LYS A 153 -1.43 -6.28 12.17
C LYS A 153 -1.97 -6.18 10.74
N VAL A 154 -3.09 -5.49 10.53
CA VAL A 154 -3.61 -5.19 9.18
C VAL A 154 -2.57 -4.41 8.38
N ARG A 155 -2.01 -3.35 8.96
CA ARG A 155 -0.98 -2.52 8.31
C ARG A 155 0.30 -3.30 8.02
N GLU A 156 0.72 -4.18 8.92
CA GLU A 156 1.89 -5.06 8.71
C GLU A 156 1.71 -5.93 7.47
N ILE A 157 0.55 -6.57 7.31
CA ILE A 157 0.25 -7.40 6.13
C ILE A 157 0.20 -6.54 4.86
N CYS A 158 -0.45 -5.36 4.94
CA CYS A 158 -0.47 -4.39 3.85
C CYS A 158 0.95 -4.00 3.42
N GLU A 159 1.84 -3.65 4.34
CA GLU A 159 3.20 -3.23 4.04
C GLU A 159 4.05 -4.37 3.47
N ILE A 160 3.93 -5.60 3.99
CA ILE A 160 4.61 -6.75 3.40
C ILE A 160 4.21 -6.90 1.93
N ILE A 161 2.93 -6.75 1.59
CA ILE A 161 2.44 -6.91 0.22
C ILE A 161 2.79 -5.68 -0.66
N CYS A 162 2.45 -4.48 -0.20
CA CYS A 162 2.49 -3.25 -0.99
C CYS A 162 3.89 -2.66 -1.10
N SER A 163 4.76 -2.92 -0.13
CA SER A 163 6.14 -2.41 -0.12
C SER A 163 7.14 -3.55 -0.32
N GLY A 164 6.88 -4.72 0.26
CA GLY A 164 7.80 -5.86 0.24
C GLY A 164 7.66 -6.85 -0.92
N ILE A 165 6.53 -6.84 -1.65
CA ILE A 165 6.28 -7.76 -2.78
C ILE A 165 5.99 -6.99 -4.06
N GLN A 166 4.90 -6.22 -4.07
CA GLN A 166 4.33 -5.68 -5.31
C GLN A 166 5.30 -4.81 -6.11
N PRO A 167 6.07 -3.89 -5.51
CA PRO A 167 6.98 -3.04 -6.25
C PRO A 167 8.06 -3.85 -6.98
N LEU A 168 8.50 -4.96 -6.40
CA LEU A 168 9.57 -5.80 -6.94
C LEU A 168 9.14 -6.65 -8.13
N GLN A 169 7.83 -6.89 -8.28
CA GLN A 169 7.24 -7.60 -9.43
C GLN A 169 6.42 -6.67 -10.33
N ASN A 170 6.46 -5.36 -10.11
CA ASN A 170 5.80 -4.36 -10.93
C ASN A 170 6.33 -4.41 -12.38
N LEU A 171 5.46 -4.11 -13.35
CA LEU A 171 5.79 -4.05 -14.78
C LEU A 171 7.09 -3.28 -15.06
N ILE A 172 7.24 -2.08 -14.49
CA ILE A 172 8.42 -1.23 -14.75
C ILE A 172 9.71 -1.92 -14.29
N VAL A 173 9.70 -2.55 -13.12
CA VAL A 173 10.84 -3.30 -12.60
C VAL A 173 11.12 -4.54 -13.45
N LEU A 174 10.07 -5.27 -13.85
CA LEU A 174 10.23 -6.46 -14.68
C LEU A 174 10.77 -6.16 -16.08
N ILE A 175 10.45 -5.00 -16.65
CA ILE A 175 11.05 -4.53 -17.91
C ILE A 175 12.57 -4.36 -17.72
N HIS A 176 13.01 -3.75 -16.61
CA HIS A 176 14.45 -3.58 -16.31
C HIS A 176 15.17 -4.90 -16.03
N VAL A 177 14.50 -5.86 -15.39
CA VAL A 177 15.05 -7.21 -15.15
C VAL A 177 15.25 -7.99 -16.45
N GLY A 178 14.44 -7.72 -17.47
CA GLY A 178 14.52 -8.35 -18.78
C GLY A 178 13.70 -9.65 -18.90
N GLU A 179 13.31 -9.98 -20.13
CA GLU A 179 12.34 -11.03 -20.46
C GLU A 179 12.73 -12.41 -19.92
N GLU A 180 14.01 -12.77 -20.02
CA GLU A 180 14.52 -14.08 -19.61
C GLU A 180 14.41 -14.33 -18.10
N LYS A 181 14.59 -13.27 -17.28
CA LYS A 181 14.68 -13.38 -15.83
C LYS A 181 13.44 -12.90 -15.09
N LYS A 182 12.54 -12.15 -15.75
CA LYS A 182 11.39 -11.52 -15.07
C LYS A 182 10.50 -12.51 -14.33
N LYS A 183 10.30 -13.72 -14.86
CA LYS A 183 9.45 -14.74 -14.24
C LYS A 183 10.09 -15.29 -12.97
N GLU A 184 11.34 -15.72 -13.04
CA GLU A 184 12.11 -16.21 -11.88
C GLU A 184 12.20 -15.13 -10.79
N TRP A 185 12.47 -13.88 -11.19
CA TRP A 185 12.51 -12.73 -10.30
C TRP A 185 11.18 -12.52 -9.56
N ALA A 186 10.07 -12.46 -10.30
CA ALA A 186 8.75 -12.31 -9.69
C ALA A 186 8.43 -13.48 -8.74
N GLN A 187 8.71 -14.72 -9.16
CA GLN A 187 8.50 -15.91 -8.34
C GLN A 187 9.31 -15.86 -7.03
N HIS A 188 10.57 -15.44 -7.09
CA HIS A 188 11.43 -15.30 -5.91
C HIS A 188 10.82 -14.34 -4.88
N TRP A 189 10.48 -13.13 -5.30
CA TRP A 189 9.98 -12.09 -4.40
C TRP A 189 8.59 -12.38 -3.86
N ILE A 190 7.71 -12.97 -4.68
CA ILE A 190 6.39 -13.41 -4.24
C ILE A 190 6.53 -14.55 -3.22
N THR A 191 7.36 -15.57 -3.50
CA THR A 191 7.59 -16.69 -2.59
C THR A 191 8.14 -16.21 -1.25
N ARG A 192 9.14 -15.32 -1.27
CA ARG A 192 9.73 -14.75 -0.05
C ARG A 192 8.69 -13.99 0.78
N GLY A 193 7.90 -13.14 0.13
CA GLY A 193 6.87 -12.36 0.81
C GLY A 193 5.71 -13.21 1.32
N PHE A 194 5.24 -14.20 0.56
CA PHE A 194 4.16 -15.09 0.98
C PHE A 194 4.55 -15.98 2.16
N ARG A 195 5.82 -16.39 2.29
CA ARG A 195 6.31 -17.03 3.53
C ARG A 195 6.12 -16.12 4.74
N ALA A 196 6.39 -14.81 4.60
CA ALA A 196 6.20 -13.85 5.68
C ALA A 196 4.70 -13.62 5.97
N VAL A 197 3.89 -13.38 4.94
CA VAL A 197 2.44 -13.19 5.09
C VAL A 197 1.79 -14.41 5.74
N GLU A 198 2.06 -15.62 5.26
CA GLU A 198 1.53 -16.86 5.84
C GLU A 198 1.90 -17.02 7.32
N LYS A 199 3.15 -16.66 7.68
CA LYS A 199 3.59 -16.68 9.07
C LYS A 199 2.83 -15.67 9.93
N VAL A 200 2.62 -14.45 9.45
CA VAL A 200 1.84 -13.42 10.16
C VAL A 200 0.39 -13.90 10.33
N LEU A 201 -0.22 -14.41 9.26
CA LEU A 201 -1.58 -14.95 9.24
C LEU A 201 -1.79 -16.09 10.24
N SER A 202 -0.79 -16.93 10.50
CA SER A 202 -0.87 -18.01 11.50
C SER A 202 -1.20 -17.54 12.92
N THR A 203 -1.03 -16.24 13.20
CA THR A 203 -1.32 -15.63 14.52
C THR A 203 -2.42 -14.58 14.48
N SER A 204 -2.83 -14.12 13.29
CA SER A 204 -3.80 -13.03 13.14
C SER A 204 -5.11 -13.46 12.50
N ALA A 205 -5.09 -14.48 11.64
CA ALA A 205 -6.24 -14.84 10.83
C ALA A 205 -7.33 -15.52 11.67
N GLY A 206 -8.56 -15.00 11.54
CA GLY A 206 -9.78 -15.74 11.85
C GLY A 206 -10.40 -16.19 10.53
N LYS A 207 -11.62 -15.73 10.24
CA LYS A 207 -12.24 -15.88 8.93
C LYS A 207 -11.42 -15.21 7.81
N TYR A 208 -10.86 -14.04 8.06
CA TYR A 208 -10.09 -13.24 7.09
C TYR A 208 -8.65 -13.00 7.56
N CYS A 209 -7.92 -12.05 6.98
CA CYS A 209 -6.52 -11.80 7.31
C CYS A 209 -6.28 -11.46 8.79
N VAL A 210 -7.21 -10.71 9.41
CA VAL A 210 -7.13 -10.30 10.82
C VAL A 210 -8.49 -10.46 11.48
N GLY A 211 -8.67 -11.54 12.24
CA GLY A 211 -9.96 -11.89 12.84
C GLY A 211 -11.03 -12.25 11.81
N ASP A 212 -12.28 -11.90 12.10
CA ASP A 212 -13.46 -12.37 11.36
C ASP A 212 -14.13 -11.30 10.49
N GLU A 213 -13.56 -10.10 10.43
CA GLU A 213 -14.03 -8.98 9.61
C GLU A 213 -13.07 -8.69 8.46
N ILE A 214 -13.60 -8.29 7.30
CA ILE A 214 -12.80 -7.94 6.12
C ILE A 214 -12.06 -6.62 6.41
N SER A 215 -10.78 -6.57 6.07
CA SER A 215 -9.90 -5.43 6.32
C SER A 215 -9.13 -5.00 5.08
N MET A 216 -8.37 -3.91 5.18
CA MET A 216 -7.44 -3.48 4.10
C MET A 216 -6.43 -4.57 3.72
N ALA A 217 -6.07 -5.46 4.65
CA ALA A 217 -5.15 -6.56 4.38
C ALA A 217 -5.75 -7.52 3.34
N ASP A 218 -7.05 -7.78 3.40
CA ASP A 218 -7.78 -8.63 2.46
C ASP A 218 -7.87 -7.98 1.08
N CYS A 219 -8.09 -6.65 1.02
CA CYS A 219 -8.03 -5.87 -0.21
C CYS A 219 -6.66 -5.99 -0.89
N CYS A 220 -5.58 -6.14 -0.11
CA CYS A 220 -4.21 -6.30 -0.62
C CYS A 220 -3.86 -7.74 -0.98
N LEU A 221 -4.36 -8.72 -0.22
CA LEU A 221 -4.04 -10.13 -0.38
C LEU A 221 -4.56 -10.69 -1.71
N VAL A 222 -5.86 -10.54 -1.99
CA VAL A 222 -6.50 -11.17 -3.16
C VAL A 222 -5.83 -10.76 -4.49
N PRO A 223 -5.58 -9.46 -4.76
CA PRO A 223 -4.85 -9.07 -5.98
C PRO A 223 -3.42 -9.62 -6.05
N GLN A 224 -2.77 -9.82 -4.90
CA GLN A 224 -1.42 -10.37 -4.86
C GLN A 224 -1.41 -11.90 -5.08
N VAL A 225 -2.43 -12.63 -4.61
CA VAL A 225 -2.60 -14.06 -4.93
C VAL A 225 -2.85 -14.25 -6.41
N PHE A 226 -3.64 -13.38 -7.05
CA PHE A 226 -3.82 -13.39 -8.50
C PHE A 226 -2.49 -13.19 -9.25
N ASN A 227 -1.64 -12.24 -8.81
CA ASN A 227 -0.30 -12.09 -9.38
C ASN A 227 0.56 -13.35 -9.19
N ALA A 228 0.50 -13.98 -8.02
CA ALA A 228 1.22 -15.22 -7.75
C ALA A 228 0.80 -16.35 -8.71
N ARG A 229 -0.50 -16.50 -8.98
CA ARG A 229 -1.03 -17.42 -10.00
C ARG A 229 -0.53 -17.08 -11.39
N ARG A 230 -0.57 -15.80 -11.77
CA ARG A 230 -0.07 -15.30 -13.07
C ARG A 230 1.41 -15.63 -13.29
N PHE A 231 2.24 -15.59 -12.25
CA PHE A 231 3.65 -15.95 -12.31
C PHE A 231 3.93 -17.43 -12.02
N HIS A 232 2.88 -18.27 -11.91
CA HIS A 232 2.99 -19.69 -11.63
C HIS A 232 3.78 -20.02 -10.36
N VAL A 233 3.59 -19.24 -9.30
CA VAL A 233 4.14 -19.54 -7.97
C VAL A 233 3.39 -20.74 -7.38
N ASP A 234 4.11 -21.70 -6.79
CA ASP A 234 3.51 -22.77 -6.02
C ASP A 234 2.89 -22.24 -4.74
N LEU A 235 1.56 -22.34 -4.63
CA LEU A 235 0.79 -21.84 -3.49
C LEU A 235 0.49 -22.91 -2.43
N ARG A 236 0.81 -24.19 -2.69
CA ARG A 236 0.57 -25.29 -1.73
C ARG A 236 1.18 -25.04 -0.34
N PRO A 237 2.36 -24.37 -0.21
CA PRO A 237 2.91 -24.05 1.10
C PRO A 237 2.16 -22.97 1.90
N TYR A 238 1.12 -22.34 1.34
CA TYR A 238 0.41 -21.20 1.93
C TYR A 238 -1.09 -21.49 2.15
N PRO A 239 -1.44 -22.49 2.99
CA PRO A 239 -2.83 -22.92 3.17
C PRO A 239 -3.76 -21.84 3.74
N ILE A 240 -3.27 -20.94 4.61
CA ILE A 240 -4.09 -19.86 5.18
C ILE A 240 -4.39 -18.81 4.12
N ILE A 241 -3.38 -18.39 3.34
CA ILE A 241 -3.58 -17.51 2.17
C ILE A 241 -4.63 -18.10 1.22
N LEU A 242 -4.49 -19.38 0.83
CA LEU A 242 -5.43 -20.05 -0.08
C LEU A 242 -6.83 -20.20 0.50
N ARG A 243 -6.98 -20.34 1.81
CA ARG A 243 -8.30 -20.38 2.46
C ARG A 243 -8.98 -19.01 2.39
N ILE A 244 -8.27 -17.94 2.76
CA ILE A 244 -8.82 -16.58 2.76
C ILE A 244 -9.18 -16.15 1.34
N ASP A 245 -8.31 -16.41 0.37
CA ASP A 245 -8.56 -16.07 -1.04
C ASP A 245 -9.84 -16.74 -1.58
N ARG A 246 -10.05 -18.04 -1.28
CA ARG A 246 -11.29 -18.77 -1.64
C ARG A 246 -12.52 -18.22 -0.94
N GLU A 247 -12.42 -17.85 0.34
CA GLU A 247 -13.55 -17.25 1.07
C GLU A 247 -13.97 -15.93 0.41
N LEU A 248 -13.00 -15.08 0.06
CA LEU A 248 -13.24 -13.75 -0.51
C LEU A 248 -13.67 -13.80 -1.99
N GLU A 249 -13.34 -14.84 -2.73
CA GLU A 249 -13.75 -15.03 -4.13
C GLU A 249 -15.28 -15.00 -4.30
N SER A 250 -16.03 -15.49 -3.31
CA SER A 250 -17.50 -15.49 -3.30
C SER A 250 -18.13 -14.14 -2.93
N ASN A 251 -17.37 -13.21 -2.35
CA ASN A 251 -17.88 -11.94 -1.87
C ASN A 251 -18.25 -11.01 -3.05
N PRO A 252 -19.48 -10.43 -3.07
CA PRO A 252 -19.92 -9.57 -4.17
C PRO A 252 -18.99 -8.39 -4.48
N ALA A 253 -18.41 -7.74 -3.46
CA ALA A 253 -17.50 -6.61 -3.65
C ALA A 253 -16.21 -7.02 -4.36
N PHE A 254 -15.66 -8.20 -4.01
CA PHE A 254 -14.47 -8.76 -4.64
C PHE A 254 -14.76 -9.25 -6.06
N ARG A 255 -15.90 -9.90 -6.28
CA ARG A 255 -16.36 -10.31 -7.62
C ARG A 255 -16.54 -9.11 -8.54
N ALA A 256 -17.23 -8.06 -8.10
CA ALA A 256 -17.40 -6.85 -8.91
C ALA A 256 -16.06 -6.17 -9.23
N ALA A 257 -15.09 -6.23 -8.32
CA ALA A 257 -13.75 -5.66 -8.52
C ALA A 257 -12.81 -6.53 -9.37
N HIS A 258 -13.18 -7.80 -9.62
CA HIS A 258 -12.34 -8.79 -10.30
C HIS A 258 -11.89 -8.30 -11.68
N PRO A 259 -10.63 -8.55 -12.10
CA PRO A 259 -10.09 -8.09 -13.38
C PRO A 259 -10.98 -8.43 -14.59
N SER A 260 -11.61 -9.62 -14.61
CA SER A 260 -12.49 -10.04 -15.71
C SER A 260 -13.78 -9.24 -15.85
N ASN A 261 -14.15 -8.48 -14.82
CA ASN A 261 -15.42 -7.72 -14.76
C ASN A 261 -15.19 -6.22 -14.93
N GLN A 262 -14.02 -5.82 -15.43
CA GLN A 262 -13.66 -4.41 -15.63
C GLN A 262 -13.93 -3.98 -17.07
N PRO A 263 -14.30 -2.70 -17.30
CA PRO A 263 -14.68 -2.20 -18.63
C PRO A 263 -13.57 -2.30 -19.66
N ASP A 264 -12.30 -2.31 -19.24
CA ASP A 264 -11.12 -2.42 -20.08
C ASP A 264 -10.51 -3.83 -20.14
N CYS A 265 -11.20 -4.84 -19.60
CA CYS A 265 -10.78 -6.23 -19.75
C CYS A 265 -10.97 -6.69 -21.21
N PRO A 266 -9.92 -7.21 -21.88
CA PRO A 266 -10.05 -7.74 -23.24
C PRO A 266 -11.08 -8.88 -23.33
N PRO A 267 -11.91 -8.93 -24.39
CA PRO A 267 -12.93 -9.95 -24.55
C PRO A 267 -12.36 -11.37 -24.74
N GLU A 268 -11.11 -11.47 -25.19
CA GLU A 268 -10.39 -12.72 -25.49
C GLU A 268 -9.73 -13.38 -24.28
N LEU A 269 -9.89 -12.82 -23.07
CA LEU A 269 -9.40 -13.42 -21.82
C LEU A 269 -10.55 -14.02 -21.00
N PRO A 270 -11.22 -15.10 -21.45
CA PRO A 270 -12.19 -15.80 -20.62
C PRO A 270 -11.50 -16.97 -19.91
N ASN A 271 -11.21 -16.79 -18.63
CA ASN A 271 -11.49 -17.87 -17.69
C ASN A 271 -12.52 -17.28 -16.72
N LYS A 272 -13.78 -17.62 -17.01
CA LYS A 272 -14.92 -17.43 -16.10
C LYS A 272 -14.76 -18.34 -14.89
#